data_AF-A0A661ZEI7-F1
#
_entry.id   AF-A0A661ZEI7-F1
#
_cell.length_a   1.000
_cell.length_b   1.000
_cell.length_c   1.000
_cell.angle_alpha   90.00
_cell.angle_beta   90.00
_cell.angle_gamma   90.00
#
_symmetry.space_group_name_H-M   'P 1'
#
loop_
_entity.id
_entity.type
_entity.pdbx_description
1 polymer ?
#
loop_
_entity_poly.entity_id
_entity_poly.type
_entity_poly.pdbx_seq_one_letter_code
_entity_poly.pdbx_strand_id
1 'polypeptide(L)'
;MGDNPVEYQLDDSSPAYMILHAQILRKFSKWEFYLGAENLTNYKQQNPILAADDPFGDYFDSSIVWGPVVGRSINAGVRFKVK
;
A
#
# COMPACT_ATOMS: atom_id res chain seq x y z
N MET A 1 -3.51 25.21 14.68
CA MET A 1 -3.97 23.99 15.39
C MET A 1 -5.43 23.87 15.09
N GLY A 2 -5.79 22.89 14.25
CA GLY A 2 -7.04 22.88 13.48
C GLY A 2 -8.29 22.77 14.33
N ASP A 3 -9.40 23.28 13.81
CA ASP A 3 -10.74 23.30 14.41
C ASP A 3 -11.38 21.90 14.50
N ASN A 4 -10.62 20.82 14.26
CA ASN A 4 -11.09 19.45 14.32
C ASN A 4 -11.21 18.95 15.77
N PRO A 5 -12.23 18.12 16.08
CA PRO A 5 -12.29 17.33 17.30
C PRO A 5 -10.99 16.56 17.56
N VAL A 6 -10.70 16.28 18.83
CA VAL A 6 -9.46 15.61 19.26
C VAL A 6 -9.25 14.28 18.55
N GLU A 7 -10.33 13.55 18.27
CA GLU A 7 -10.30 12.26 17.59
C GLU A 7 -9.89 12.37 16.10
N TYR A 8 -9.98 13.57 15.53
CA TYR A 8 -9.76 13.87 14.12
C TYR A 8 -8.55 14.80 13.87
N GLN A 9 -7.76 15.06 14.90
CA GLN A 9 -6.51 15.81 14.76
C GLN A 9 -5.42 14.90 14.19
N LEU A 10 -4.79 15.37 13.11
CA LEU A 10 -3.66 14.72 12.47
C LEU A 10 -2.35 15.34 12.94
N ASP A 11 -1.27 14.57 12.88
CA ASP A 11 0.08 15.10 13.08
C ASP A 11 0.41 16.17 12.03
N ASP A 12 1.27 17.12 12.39
CA ASP A 12 1.68 18.22 11.50
C ASP A 12 2.44 17.74 10.24
N SER A 13 2.92 16.48 10.23
CA SER A 13 3.63 15.90 9.10
C SER A 13 3.47 14.38 9.02
N SER A 14 3.54 13.83 7.82
CA SER A 14 3.56 12.38 7.60
C SER A 14 4.89 11.77 8.07
N PRO A 15 4.88 10.57 8.70
CA PRO A 15 6.10 9.88 9.06
C PRO A 15 6.88 9.46 7.82
N ALA A 16 8.20 9.41 7.92
CA ALA A 16 9.04 8.82 6.89
C ALA A 16 8.82 7.29 6.84
N TYR A 17 8.74 6.73 5.64
CA TYR A 17 8.61 5.30 5.43
C TYR A 17 9.40 4.84 4.21
N MET A 18 9.65 3.53 4.15
CA MET A 18 10.31 2.88 3.03
C MET A 18 9.49 1.67 2.59
N ILE A 19 9.28 1.57 1.29
CA ILE A 19 8.66 0.41 0.66
C ILE A 19 9.72 -0.33 -0.13
N LEU A 20 9.87 -1.62 0.17
CA LEU A 20 10.74 -2.50 -0.59
C LEU A 20 9.91 -3.37 -1.54
N HIS A 21 10.24 -3.33 -2.83
CA HIS A 21 9.70 -4.23 -3.85
C HIS A 21 10.83 -5.11 -4.38
N ALA A 22 10.55 -6.38 -4.64
CA ALA A 22 11.54 -7.28 -5.23
C ALA A 22 10.90 -8.24 -6.22
N GLN A 23 11.67 -8.63 -7.24
CA GLN A 23 11.24 -9.64 -8.20
C GLN A 23 12.41 -10.53 -8.60
N ILE A 24 12.15 -11.83 -8.67
CA ILE A 24 13.05 -12.87 -9.15
C ILE A 24 12.44 -13.47 -10.40
N LEU A 25 13.24 -13.54 -11.46
CA LEU A 25 12.89 -14.20 -12.71
C LEU A 25 13.94 -15.27 -13.01
N ARG A 26 13.48 -16.51 -13.24
CA ARG A 26 14.35 -17.62 -13.64
C ARG A 26 13.93 -18.15 -14.99
N LYS A 27 14.85 -18.09 -15.96
CA LYS A 27 14.66 -18.66 -17.30
C LYS A 27 15.32 -20.03 -17.41
N PHE A 28 14.56 -20.97 -17.93
CA PHE A 28 14.99 -22.26 -18.46
C PHE A 28 14.69 -22.29 -19.97
N SER A 29 15.05 -23.38 -20.66
CA SER A 29 14.94 -23.45 -22.14
C SER A 29 13.53 -23.14 -22.67
N LYS A 30 12.50 -23.78 -22.12
CA LYS A 30 11.09 -23.57 -22.52
C LYS A 30 10.22 -22.91 -21.45
N TRP A 31 10.76 -22.74 -20.25
CA TRP A 31 10.02 -22.30 -19.07
C TRP A 31 10.64 -21.05 -18.50
N GLU A 32 9.82 -20.05 -18.16
CA GLU A 32 10.24 -18.89 -17.38
C GLU A 32 9.36 -18.81 -16.14
N PHE A 33 9.96 -18.69 -14.96
CA PHE A 33 9.27 -18.55 -13.70
C PHE A 33 9.50 -17.14 -13.15
N TYR A 34 8.45 -16.59 -12.55
CA TYR A 34 8.38 -15.24 -12.02
C TYR A 34 7.90 -15.34 -10.57
N LEU A 35 8.59 -14.68 -9.66
CA LEU A 35 8.16 -14.51 -8.28
C LEU A 35 8.47 -13.07 -7.89
N GLY A 36 7.46 -12.28 -7.58
CA GLY A 36 7.60 -10.91 -7.13
C GLY A 36 6.85 -10.65 -5.83
N ALA A 37 7.29 -9.63 -5.13
CA ALA A 37 6.66 -9.15 -3.92
C ALA A 37 6.70 -7.63 -3.89
N GLU A 38 5.57 -7.03 -3.55
CA GLU A 38 5.42 -5.61 -3.34
C GLU A 38 5.23 -5.33 -1.86
N ASN A 39 5.78 -4.21 -1.37
CA ASN A 39 5.70 -3.85 0.03
C ASN A 39 6.19 -4.98 0.95
N LEU A 40 7.41 -5.47 0.71
CA LEU A 40 8.03 -6.54 1.50
C LEU A 40 8.10 -6.21 2.99
N THR A 41 8.31 -4.93 3.32
CA THR A 41 8.31 -4.38 4.69
C THR A 41 6.92 -4.32 5.33
N ASN A 42 5.84 -4.53 4.55
CA ASN A 42 4.45 -4.50 4.98
C ASN A 42 4.07 -3.19 5.69
N TYR A 43 4.62 -2.07 5.23
CA TYR A 43 4.26 -0.75 5.74
C TYR A 43 2.86 -0.37 5.26
N LYS A 44 1.99 0.06 6.18
CA LYS A 44 0.61 0.43 5.86
C LYS A 44 0.16 1.61 6.71
N GLN A 45 -0.46 2.59 6.06
CA GLN A 45 -1.21 3.65 6.74
C GLN A 45 -2.48 3.03 7.37
N GLN A 46 -2.60 3.11 8.70
CA GLN A 46 -3.70 2.48 9.44
C GLN A 46 -5.04 3.17 9.18
N ASN A 47 -5.05 4.51 9.19
CA ASN A 47 -6.25 5.32 9.04
C ASN A 47 -6.11 6.19 7.77
N PRO A 48 -6.44 5.63 6.59
CA PRO A 48 -6.36 6.36 5.32
C PRO A 48 -7.54 7.31 5.07
N ILE A 49 -8.58 7.22 5.91
CA ILE A 49 -9.79 8.02 5.80
C ILE A 49 -10.17 8.48 7.20
N LEU A 50 -10.40 9.79 7.36
CA LEU A 50 -10.91 10.40 8.58
C LEU A 50 -12.44 10.27 8.62
N ALA A 51 -13.01 10.04 9.80
CA ALA A 51 -14.46 9.86 10.01
C ALA A 51 -15.10 8.86 9.01
N ALA A 52 -14.42 7.75 8.73
CA ALA A 52 -14.86 6.76 7.73
C ALA A 52 -16.21 6.10 8.07
N ASP A 53 -16.64 6.20 9.32
CA ASP A 53 -17.93 5.75 9.84
C ASP A 53 -19.11 6.67 9.50
N ASP A 54 -18.84 7.95 9.16
CA ASP A 54 -19.83 8.92 8.69
C ASP A 54 -19.39 9.57 7.36
N PRO A 55 -19.58 8.88 6.22
CA PRO A 55 -19.04 9.30 4.93
C PRO A 55 -19.64 10.58 4.34
N PHE A 56 -20.68 11.14 4.99
CA PHE A 56 -21.32 12.40 4.59
C PHE A 56 -21.23 13.47 5.69
N GLY A 57 -20.54 13.19 6.80
CA GLY A 57 -20.34 14.12 7.89
C GLY A 57 -19.29 15.18 7.59
N ASP A 58 -19.33 16.28 8.35
CA ASP A 58 -18.48 17.47 8.14
C ASP A 58 -16.97 17.18 8.29
N TYR A 59 -16.60 16.07 8.94
CA TYR A 59 -15.22 15.67 9.20
C TYR A 59 -14.72 14.52 8.30
N PHE A 60 -15.53 14.05 7.35
CA PHE A 60 -15.10 13.02 6.41
C PHE A 60 -14.00 13.55 5.50
N ASP A 61 -12.83 12.90 5.52
CA ASP A 61 -11.72 13.26 4.65
C ASP A 61 -10.96 12.01 4.16
N SER A 62 -11.06 11.73 2.87
CA SER A 62 -10.32 10.67 2.18
C SER A 62 -9.06 11.14 1.47
N SER A 63 -8.70 12.43 1.59
CA SER A 63 -7.54 13.04 0.95
C SER A 63 -6.25 12.94 1.78
N ILE A 64 -6.35 12.43 3.01
CA ILE A 64 -5.25 12.33 4.00
C ILE A 64 -4.30 11.14 3.76
N VAL A 65 -4.37 10.50 2.58
CA VAL A 65 -3.54 9.35 2.24
C VAL A 65 -2.13 9.83 1.88
N TRP A 66 -1.15 9.48 2.72
CA TRP A 66 0.27 9.81 2.51
C TRP A 66 1.15 8.55 2.34
N GLY A 67 0.60 7.37 2.62
CA GLY A 67 1.31 6.10 2.50
C GLY A 67 0.47 4.96 1.90
N PRO A 68 1.05 3.75 1.78
CA PRO A 68 0.34 2.58 1.26
C PRO A 68 -0.89 2.24 2.10
N VAL A 69 -2.04 2.05 1.43
CA VAL A 69 -3.28 1.56 2.05
C VAL A 69 -3.42 0.04 1.93
N VAL A 70 -2.67 -0.56 1.02
CA VAL A 70 -2.56 -2.01 0.84
C VAL A 70 -1.24 -2.49 1.43
N GLY A 71 -1.29 -3.60 2.17
CA GLY A 71 -0.12 -4.24 2.76
C GLY A 71 0.72 -4.99 1.72
N ARG A 72 1.52 -5.94 2.20
CA ARG A 72 2.37 -6.77 1.34
C ARG A 72 1.54 -7.58 0.34
N SER A 73 1.97 -7.57 -0.91
CA SER A 73 1.41 -8.40 -1.99
C SER A 73 2.50 -9.33 -2.54
N ILE A 74 2.14 -10.57 -2.87
CA ILE A 74 3.04 -11.57 -3.46
C ILE A 74 2.43 -12.02 -4.78
N ASN A 75 3.22 -11.98 -5.85
CA ASN A 75 2.83 -12.43 -7.17
C ASN A 75 3.76 -13.55 -7.65
N ALA A 76 3.20 -14.49 -8.40
CA ALA A 76 3.96 -15.57 -9.01
C ALA A 76 3.37 -15.89 -10.38
N GLY A 77 4.23 -16.32 -11.31
CA GLY A 77 3.83 -16.63 -12.67
C GLY A 77 4.75 -17.65 -13.33
N VAL A 78 4.21 -18.32 -14.34
CA VAL A 78 4.96 -19.25 -15.19
C VAL A 78 4.63 -18.97 -16.65
N ARG A 79 5.65 -18.98 -17.51
CA ARG A 79 5.50 -18.86 -18.96
C ARG A 79 6.11 -20.08 -19.63
N PHE A 80 5.34 -20.72 -20.52
CA PHE A 80 5.82 -21.77 -21.41
C PHE A 80 5.98 -21.23 -22.83
N LYS A 81 7.13 -21.50 -23.45
CA LYS A 81 7.39 -21.14 -24.85
C LYS A 81 7.02 -22.30 -25.76
N VAL A 82 5.94 -22.12 -26.53
CA VAL A 82 5.53 -23.03 -27.61
C VAL A 82 6.37 -22.72 -28.86
N LYS A 83 6.71 -23.76 -29.65
CA LYS A 83 7.41 -23.62 -30.94
C LYS A 83 6.44 -23.20 -32.03
#